data_AF-A0A1I7ISE8-F1
#
_entry.id   AF-A0A1I7ISE8-F1
#
_cell.length_a   1.000
_cell.length_b   1.000
_cell.length_c   1.000
_cell.angle_alpha   90.00
_cell.angle_beta   90.00
_cell.angle_gamma   90.00
#
_symmetry.space_group_name_H-M   'P 1'
#
loop_
_entity.id
_entity.type
_entity.pdbx_description
1 polymer ?
#
loop_
_entity_poly.entity_id
_entity_poly.type
_entity_poly.pdbx_seq_one_letter_code
_entity_poly.pdbx_strand_id
1 'polypeptide(L)'
;MKIKYNYASPSMCSRNSSNTILGLSTDLSRDEKVSFLGKLKHPLIFRDAMLMLREIVISDTTQKKKERVEFFQWLEGEIERRILTHKEYMPQVRDELKESMNNLVMDIKKQDEKIQDLHEIRKGILEVYKRQRP
;
A
#
# COMPACT_ATOMS: atom_id res chain seq x y z
N MET A 1 -2.10 48.83 -19.02
CA MET A 1 -2.44 47.39 -19.06
C MET A 1 -3.36 47.09 -17.89
N LYS A 2 -4.64 46.75 -18.12
CA LYS A 2 -5.57 46.32 -17.05
C LYS A 2 -5.56 44.80 -17.01
N ILE A 3 -4.93 44.22 -16.00
CA ILE A 3 -4.90 42.78 -15.78
C ILE A 3 -6.20 42.40 -15.06
N LYS A 4 -6.99 41.50 -15.63
CA LYS A 4 -8.20 40.97 -15.00
C LYS A 4 -7.84 39.69 -14.26
N TYR A 5 -7.98 39.69 -12.93
CA TYR A 5 -7.79 38.52 -12.08
C TYR A 5 -9.13 37.82 -11.85
N ASN A 6 -9.11 36.50 -11.68
CA ASN A 6 -10.30 35.67 -11.50
C ASN A 6 -10.05 34.73 -10.34
N TYR A 7 -10.43 35.10 -9.12
CA TYR A 7 -10.17 34.29 -7.94
C TYR A 7 -11.26 33.25 -7.71
N ALA A 8 -10.90 32.07 -7.18
CA ALA A 8 -11.85 30.99 -6.87
C ALA A 8 -12.90 31.39 -5.83
N SER A 9 -12.54 32.31 -4.93
CA SER A 9 -13.42 32.91 -3.92
C SER A 9 -12.85 34.24 -3.42
N PRO A 10 -13.58 35.03 -2.62
CA PRO A 10 -13.01 36.19 -1.95
C PRO A 10 -12.03 35.77 -0.84
N SER A 11 -10.83 36.36 -0.81
CA SER A 11 -9.91 36.20 0.33
C SER A 11 -10.53 36.77 1.60
N MET A 12 -10.40 36.06 2.73
CA MET A 12 -10.98 36.44 4.00
C MET A 12 -9.93 36.67 5.08
N CYS A 13 -10.14 37.68 5.91
CA CYS A 13 -9.37 37.88 7.13
C CYS A 13 -10.36 37.91 8.30
N SER A 14 -10.22 36.98 9.24
CA SER A 14 -11.02 36.94 10.46
C SER A 14 -10.09 37.01 11.66
N ARG A 15 -10.34 37.98 12.54
CA ARG A 15 -9.58 38.16 13.78
C ARG A 15 -10.44 37.71 14.94
N ASN A 16 -10.06 36.59 15.56
CA ASN A 16 -10.55 36.20 16.88
C ASN A 16 -9.58 36.71 17.94
N SER A 17 -10.05 36.90 19.18
CA SER A 17 -9.38 37.60 20.28
C SER A 17 -7.90 37.24 20.51
N SER A 18 -7.46 36.03 20.17
CA SER A 18 -6.07 35.58 20.25
C SER A 18 -5.40 35.25 18.90
N ASN A 19 -6.16 35.04 17.82
CA ASN A 19 -5.65 34.49 16.56
C ASN A 19 -6.20 35.26 15.35
N THR A 20 -5.33 35.54 14.38
CA THR A 20 -5.73 36.08 13.06
C THR A 20 -5.71 34.96 12.04
N ILE A 21 -6.86 34.65 11.45
CA ILE A 21 -7.01 33.64 10.40
C ILE A 21 -7.09 34.37 9.06
N LEU A 22 -6.16 34.04 8.16
CA LEU A 22 -6.13 34.56 6.80
C LEU A 22 -6.44 33.43 5.82
N GLY A 23 -7.58 33.52 5.14
CA GLY A 23 -7.95 32.64 4.03
C GLY A 23 -7.60 33.32 2.71
N LEU A 24 -6.58 32.83 2.02
CA LEU A 24 -6.18 33.34 0.70
C LEU A 24 -6.80 32.48 -0.39
N SER A 25 -7.51 33.11 -1.33
CA SER A 25 -8.15 32.41 -2.45
C SER A 25 -7.23 32.32 -3.65
N THR A 26 -7.25 31.18 -4.33
CA THR A 26 -6.39 30.93 -5.50
C THR A 26 -6.85 31.73 -6.71
N ASP A 27 -5.90 32.28 -7.46
CA ASP A 27 -6.15 32.96 -8.73
C ASP A 27 -6.28 31.92 -9.85
N LEU A 28 -7.44 31.91 -10.50
CA LEU A 28 -7.83 31.07 -11.63
C LEU A 28 -7.75 31.81 -12.97
N SER A 29 -7.26 33.06 -13.01
CA SER A 29 -7.15 33.82 -14.28
C SER A 29 -6.10 33.28 -15.24
N ARG A 30 -5.33 32.27 -14.84
CA ARG A 30 -4.26 31.69 -15.63
C ARG A 30 -4.64 30.29 -16.10
N ASP A 31 -4.85 30.13 -17.41
CA ASP A 31 -5.10 28.84 -18.05
C ASP A 31 -3.84 27.95 -18.09
N GLU A 32 -2.65 28.56 -18.05
CA GLU A 32 -1.38 27.84 -18.09
C GLU A 32 -0.97 27.33 -16.71
N LYS A 33 -0.65 26.03 -16.62
CA LYS A 33 0.05 25.45 -15.48
C LYS A 33 1.43 26.09 -15.40
N VAL A 34 1.60 27.06 -14.50
CA VAL A 34 2.88 27.72 -14.24
C VAL A 34 3.88 26.69 -13.71
N SER A 35 4.71 26.18 -14.60
CA SER A 35 5.91 25.43 -14.24
C SER A 35 7.08 26.39 -14.37
N PHE A 36 7.85 26.53 -13.29
CA PHE A 36 9.07 27.33 -13.30
C PHE A 36 10.26 26.39 -13.43
N LEU A 37 10.93 26.43 -14.58
CA LEU A 37 12.20 25.75 -14.81
C LEU A 37 13.31 26.80 -14.86
N GLY A 38 14.11 26.89 -13.80
CA GLY A 38 15.19 27.86 -13.70
C GLY A 38 16.29 27.40 -12.76
N LYS A 39 17.53 27.81 -13.05
CA LYS A 39 18.68 27.50 -12.19
C LYS A 39 18.68 28.46 -10.99
N LEU A 40 18.49 27.92 -9.79
CA LEU A 40 18.50 28.71 -8.56
C LEU A 40 19.91 29.23 -8.27
N LYS A 41 20.05 30.55 -8.08
CA LYS A 41 21.33 31.17 -7.69
C LYS A 41 21.76 30.78 -6.27
N HIS A 42 20.78 30.65 -5.36
CA HIS A 42 20.99 30.31 -3.94
C HIS A 42 19.98 29.24 -3.49
N PRO A 43 20.26 27.95 -3.71
CA PRO A 43 19.29 26.88 -3.46
C PRO A 43 18.92 26.70 -1.98
N LEU A 44 19.85 26.97 -1.05
CA LEU A 44 19.60 26.84 0.38
C LEU A 44 18.60 27.90 0.89
N ILE A 45 18.77 29.15 0.47
CA ILE A 45 17.85 30.25 0.82
C ILE A 45 16.44 29.96 0.29
N PHE A 46 16.36 29.44 -0.94
CA PHE A 46 15.08 29.05 -1.52
C PHE A 46 14.41 27.90 -0.75
N ARG A 47 15.18 26.88 -0.36
CA ARG A 47 14.68 25.77 0.47
C ARG A 47 14.11 26.30 1.79
N ASP A 48 14.84 27.15 2.49
CA ASP A 48 14.45 27.65 3.80
C ASP A 48 13.21 28.55 3.70
N ALA A 49 13.10 29.38 2.65
CA ALA A 49 11.91 30.16 2.36
C ALA A 49 10.68 29.28 2.05
N MET A 50 10.85 28.20 1.28
CA MET A 50 9.77 27.25 0.99
C MET A 50 9.32 26.48 2.23
N LEU A 51 10.25 26.13 3.13
CA LEU A 51 9.94 25.49 4.41
C LEU A 51 9.14 26.41 5.33
N MET A 52 9.50 27.69 5.43
CA MET A 52 8.72 28.68 6.18
C MET A 52 7.31 28.87 5.60
N LEU A 53 7.18 28.91 4.26
CA LEU A 53 5.88 29.05 3.61
C LEU A 53 4.97 27.85 3.88
N ARG A 54 5.55 26.64 3.93
CA ARG A 54 4.83 25.40 4.28
C ARG A 54 4.25 25.47 5.70
N GLU A 55 5.00 25.99 6.67
CA GLU A 55 4.52 26.14 8.06
C GLU A 55 3.34 27.11 8.15
N ILE A 56 3.36 28.19 7.37
CA ILE A 56 2.26 29.17 7.30
C ILE A 56 1.02 28.58 6.62
N VAL A 57 1.18 27.81 5.54
CA VAL A 57 0.05 27.25 4.77
C VAL A 57 -0.59 26.04 5.47
N ILE A 58 0.17 25.30 6.29
CA ILE A 58 -0.32 24.10 7.00
C ILE A 58 -0.82 24.43 8.43
N SER A 59 -0.80 25.69 8.86
CA SER A 59 -1.14 26.07 10.25
C SER A 59 -2.59 25.78 10.68
N ASP A 60 -3.48 25.34 9.77
CA ASP A 60 -4.78 24.78 10.15
C ASP A 60 -4.64 23.28 10.46
N THR A 61 -4.20 22.98 11.69
CA THR A 61 -4.10 21.61 12.21
C THR A 61 -5.42 21.07 12.74
N THR A 62 -6.56 21.74 12.48
CA THR A 62 -7.85 21.19 12.85
C THR A 62 -8.13 19.94 12.00
N GLN A 63 -7.98 18.77 12.61
CA GLN A 63 -8.42 17.50 12.00
C GLN A 63 -9.95 17.54 11.86
N LYS A 64 -10.44 18.12 10.77
CA LYS A 64 -11.83 17.93 10.36
C LYS A 64 -11.99 16.45 10.01
N LYS A 65 -12.73 15.70 10.85
CA LYS A 65 -13.18 14.36 10.47
C LYS A 65 -13.98 14.51 9.18
N LYS A 66 -13.41 14.06 8.06
CA LYS A 66 -14.15 13.95 6.80
C LYS A 66 -15.22 12.89 7.02
N GLU A 67 -16.48 13.29 7.09
CA GLU A 67 -17.59 12.34 7.07
C GLU A 67 -17.64 11.72 5.68
N ARG A 68 -17.05 10.53 5.53
CA ARG A 68 -17.00 9.79 4.26
C ARG A 68 -18.14 8.80 4.18
N VAL A 69 -19.38 9.28 4.25
CA VAL A 69 -20.58 8.43 4.22
C VAL A 69 -20.60 7.54 2.98
N GLU A 70 -20.27 8.11 1.81
CA GLU A 70 -20.17 7.38 0.53
C GLU A 70 -19.11 6.26 0.57
N PHE A 71 -17.99 6.48 1.26
CA PHE A 71 -16.93 5.47 1.39
C PHE A 71 -17.40 4.29 2.24
N PHE A 72 -18.14 4.54 3.32
CA PHE A 72 -18.64 3.47 4.18
C PHE A 72 -19.74 2.66 3.49
N GLN A 73 -20.62 3.30 2.72
CA GLN A 73 -21.61 2.60 1.89
C GLN A 73 -20.94 1.73 0.82
N TRP A 74 -19.90 2.26 0.15
CA TRP A 74 -19.12 1.48 -0.79
C TRP A 74 -18.41 0.29 -0.11
N LEU A 75 -17.83 0.51 1.07
CA LEU A 75 -17.15 -0.53 1.84
C LEU A 75 -18.10 -1.68 2.21
N GLU A 76 -19.30 -1.35 2.65
CA GLU A 76 -20.32 -2.33 3.05
C GLU A 76 -20.77 -3.16 1.85
N GLY A 77 -21.02 -2.53 0.69
CA GLY A 77 -21.33 -3.24 -0.55
C GLY A 77 -20.19 -4.14 -1.05
N GLU A 78 -18.94 -3.72 -0.89
CA GLU A 78 -17.77 -4.52 -1.27
C GLU A 78 -17.59 -5.74 -0.34
N ILE A 79 -17.90 -5.59 0.95
CA ILE A 79 -17.90 -6.71 1.91
C ILE A 79 -18.96 -7.75 1.53
N GLU A 80 -20.20 -7.32 1.24
CA GLU A 80 -21.28 -8.22 0.83
C GLU A 80 -20.94 -8.97 -0.46
N ARG A 81 -20.42 -8.26 -1.47
CA ARG A 81 -19.97 -8.87 -2.73
C ARG A 81 -18.94 -9.97 -2.48
N ARG A 82 -17.93 -9.71 -1.64
CA ARG A 82 -16.89 -10.71 -1.33
C ARG A 82 -17.44 -11.91 -0.58
N ILE A 83 -18.39 -11.72 0.34
CA ILE A 83 -19.04 -12.81 1.06
C ILE A 83 -19.81 -13.70 0.08
N LEU A 84 -20.54 -13.11 -0.88
CA LEU A 84 -21.26 -13.86 -1.91
C LEU A 84 -20.30 -14.64 -2.80
N THR A 85 -19.25 -13.99 -3.33
CA THR A 85 -18.22 -14.68 -4.13
C THR A 85 -17.52 -15.79 -3.36
N HIS A 86 -17.25 -15.58 -2.07
CA HIS A 86 -16.64 -16.62 -1.23
C HIS A 86 -17.57 -17.82 -1.03
N LYS A 87 -18.87 -17.59 -0.80
CA LYS A 87 -19.85 -18.67 -0.67
C LYS A 87 -20.00 -19.49 -1.97
N GLU A 88 -19.96 -18.82 -3.12
CA GLU A 88 -20.17 -19.48 -4.42
C GLU A 88 -18.93 -20.23 -4.91
N TYR A 89 -17.72 -19.65 -4.78
CA TYR A 89 -16.53 -20.15 -5.47
C TYR A 89 -15.44 -20.72 -4.56
N MET A 90 -15.40 -20.39 -3.27
CA MET A 90 -14.36 -20.91 -2.38
C MET A 90 -14.56 -22.31 -1.76
N PRO A 91 -15.78 -22.89 -1.63
CA PRO A 91 -15.88 -24.24 -1.06
C PRO A 91 -15.22 -25.28 -1.97
N GLN A 92 -15.44 -25.19 -3.28
CA GLN A 92 -14.85 -26.11 -4.27
C GLN A 92 -13.32 -26.00 -4.30
N VAL A 93 -12.78 -24.77 -4.34
CA VAL A 93 -11.33 -24.54 -4.34
C VAL A 93 -10.66 -25.08 -3.07
N ARG A 94 -11.34 -24.96 -1.92
CA ARG A 94 -10.81 -25.47 -0.64
C ARG A 94 -10.76 -26.99 -0.62
N ASP A 95 -11.80 -27.64 -1.13
CA ASP A 95 -11.89 -29.10 -1.17
C ASP A 95 -10.90 -29.69 -2.17
N GLU A 96 -10.79 -29.11 -3.37
CA GLU A 96 -9.79 -29.46 -4.38
C GLU A 96 -8.36 -29.30 -3.84
N LEU A 97 -8.08 -28.17 -3.16
CA LEU A 97 -6.78 -27.94 -2.55
C LEU A 97 -6.47 -28.98 -1.47
N LYS A 98 -7.45 -29.31 -0.63
CA LYS A 98 -7.30 -30.33 0.42
C LYS A 98 -7.03 -31.72 -0.17
N GLU A 99 -7.70 -32.07 -1.26
CA GLU A 99 -7.47 -33.32 -1.98
C GLU A 99 -6.05 -33.37 -2.58
N SER A 100 -5.62 -32.30 -3.24
CA SER A 100 -4.27 -32.18 -3.79
C SER A 100 -3.19 -32.30 -2.71
N MET A 101 -3.39 -31.67 -1.55
CA MET A 101 -2.48 -31.76 -0.41
C MET A 101 -2.39 -33.20 0.12
N ASN A 102 -3.51 -33.91 0.26
CA ASN A 102 -3.51 -35.29 0.73
C ASN A 102 -2.75 -36.22 -0.23
N ASN A 103 -2.92 -36.04 -1.54
CA ASN A 103 -2.20 -36.81 -2.55
C ASN A 103 -0.68 -36.57 -2.46
N LEU A 104 -0.25 -35.31 -2.35
CA LEU A 104 1.17 -34.97 -2.18
C LEU A 104 1.75 -35.56 -0.89
N VAL A 105 1.00 -35.55 0.22
CA VAL A 105 1.43 -36.16 1.48
C VAL A 105 1.60 -37.68 1.33
N MET A 106 0.72 -38.35 0.58
CA MET A 106 0.87 -39.78 0.29
C MET A 106 2.10 -40.07 -0.55
N ASP A 107 2.38 -39.24 -1.56
CA ASP A 107 3.55 -39.41 -2.41
C ASP A 107 4.87 -39.17 -1.66
N ILE A 108 4.89 -38.20 -0.75
CA ILE A 108 6.04 -37.97 0.16
C ILE A 108 6.30 -39.23 0.99
N LYS A 109 5.26 -39.81 1.61
CA LYS A 109 5.42 -41.04 2.42
C LYS A 109 6.00 -42.21 1.62
N LYS A 110 5.52 -42.41 0.38
CA LYS A 110 6.06 -43.46 -0.50
C LYS A 110 7.54 -43.22 -0.84
N GLN A 111 7.93 -41.97 -1.05
CA GLN A 111 9.35 -41.64 -1.29
C GLN A 111 10.20 -41.85 -0.04
N ASP A 112 9.69 -41.52 1.15
CA ASP A 112 10.40 -41.75 2.41
C ASP A 112 10.62 -43.24 2.68
N GLU A 113 9.63 -44.10 2.43
CA GLU A 113 9.76 -45.56 2.51
C GLU A 113 10.85 -46.05 1.55
N LYS A 114 10.83 -45.59 0.30
CA LYS A 114 11.83 -45.96 -0.70
C LYS A 114 13.24 -45.49 -0.32
N ILE A 115 13.36 -44.32 0.29
CA ILE A 115 14.63 -43.78 0.80
C ILE A 115 15.14 -44.67 1.95
N GLN A 116 14.26 -45.11 2.86
CA GLN A 116 14.63 -46.05 3.92
C GLN A 116 15.14 -47.37 3.36
N ASP A 117 14.42 -47.99 2.41
CA ASP A 117 14.84 -49.25 1.78
C ASP A 117 16.23 -49.12 1.15
N LEU A 118 16.48 -48.03 0.42
CA LEU A 118 17.78 -47.76 -0.20
C LEU A 118 18.88 -47.54 0.85
N HIS A 119 18.56 -46.91 1.98
CA HIS A 119 19.50 -46.76 3.09
C HIS A 119 19.86 -48.11 3.73
N GLU A 120 18.90 -49.01 3.89
CA GLU A 120 19.14 -50.36 4.40
C GLU A 120 20.02 -51.18 3.47
N ILE A 121 19.71 -51.18 2.17
CA ILE A 121 20.51 -51.85 1.14
C ILE A 121 21.95 -51.31 1.15
N ARG A 122 22.11 -49.98 1.17
CA ARG A 122 23.43 -49.34 1.23
C ARG A 122 24.21 -49.76 2.47
N LYS A 123 23.55 -49.83 3.64
CA LYS A 123 24.18 -50.27 4.89
C LYS A 123 24.64 -51.71 4.80
N GLY A 124 23.81 -52.61 4.25
CA GLY A 124 24.17 -54.01 4.01
C GLY A 124 25.39 -54.16 3.08
N ILE A 125 25.43 -53.41 1.98
CA ILE A 125 26.59 -53.40 1.06
C ILE A 125 27.86 -52.91 1.77
N LEU A 126 27.77 -51.85 2.58
CA LEU A 126 28.91 -51.34 3.35
C LEU A 126 29.43 -52.34 4.38
N GLU A 127 28.55 -53.10 5.02
CA GLU A 127 28.93 -54.16 5.97
C GLU A 127 29.65 -55.33 5.27
N VAL A 128 29.16 -55.75 4.10
CA VAL A 128 29.82 -56.78 3.27
C VAL A 128 31.20 -56.29 2.82
N TYR A 129 31.31 -55.04 2.36
CA TYR A 129 32.59 -54.47 1.93
C TYR A 129 33.61 -54.34 3.08
N LYS A 130 33.15 -54.01 4.30
CA LYS A 130 34.00 -53.99 5.50
C LYS A 130 34.53 -55.38 5.88
N ARG A 131 33.75 -56.45 5.65
CA ARG A 131 34.17 -57.84 5.92
C ARG A 131 35.13 -58.41 4.87
N GLN A 132 35.16 -57.84 3.66
CA GLN A 132 36.02 -58.29 2.56
C GLN A 132 37.37 -57.56 2.47
N ARG A 133 37.60 -56.52 3.28
CA ARG A 133 38.94 -55.94 3.42
C ARG A 133 39.79 -56.81 4.36
N PRO A 134 41.02 -57.20 3.96
CA PRO A 134 41.96 -57.91 4.82
C PRO A 134 42.41 -57.08 6.02
#